data_AF-A0A2N3QVM2-F1
#
_entry.id   AF-A0A2N3QVM2-F1
#
_cell.length_a   1.000
_cell.length_b   1.000
_cell.length_c   1.000
_cell.angle_alpha   90.00
_cell.angle_beta   90.00
_cell.angle_gamma   90.00
#
_symmetry.space_group_name_H-M   'P 1'
#
loop_
_entity.id
_entity.type
_entity.pdbx_description
1 polymer ?
#
loop_
_entity_poly.entity_id
_entity_poly.type
_entity_poly.pdbx_seq_one_letter_code
_entity_poly.pdbx_strand_id
1 'polypeptide(L)'
;MKIAASEMAVVQQVGTEMSGELAKKRLTKTAVGKQLGVGRMTINRWVTTGNMSLKNFIALAKVAGVDPSAILAAAIEASDKRETEK
;
A
#
# COMPACT_ATOMS: atom_id res chain seq x y z
N MET A 1 0.45 21.65 -15.40
CA MET A 1 1.43 20.79 -14.72
C MET A 1 0.97 20.60 -13.27
N LYS A 2 0.08 19.63 -13.00
CA LYS A 2 -0.55 19.40 -11.66
C LYS A 2 -0.51 17.94 -11.19
N ILE A 3 0.03 17.01 -12.00
CA ILE A 3 -0.11 15.56 -11.81
C ILE A 3 0.78 15.01 -10.68
N ALA A 4 1.91 15.66 -10.36
CA ALA A 4 2.86 15.12 -9.37
C ALA A 4 2.31 15.02 -7.94
N ALA A 5 1.40 15.92 -7.54
CA ALA A 5 0.81 15.90 -6.20
C ALA A 5 -0.26 14.79 -6.06
N SER A 6 -1.05 14.57 -7.12
CA SER A 6 -2.08 13.52 -7.13
C SER A 6 -1.46 12.12 -7.19
N GLU A 7 -0.40 11.95 -7.99
CA GLU A 7 0.37 10.69 -8.02
C GLU A 7 0.97 10.33 -6.66
N MET A 8 1.56 11.30 -5.97
CA MET A 8 2.09 11.08 -4.62
C MET A 8 0.99 10.73 -3.62
N ALA A 9 -0.20 11.35 -3.74
CA ALA A 9 -1.35 11.05 -2.90
C ALA A 9 -1.83 9.61 -3.11
N VAL A 10 -1.95 9.17 -4.37
CA VAL A 10 -2.30 7.77 -4.72
C VAL A 10 -1.28 6.80 -4.14
N VAL A 11 0.02 7.06 -4.32
CA VAL A 11 1.08 6.18 -3.81
C VAL A 11 0.97 6.04 -2.28
N GLN A 12 0.84 7.16 -1.56
CA GLN A 12 0.69 7.11 -0.11
C GLN A 12 -0.57 6.34 0.32
N GLN A 13 -1.66 6.51 -0.44
CA GLN A 13 -2.91 5.82 -0.17
C GLN A 13 -2.80 4.30 -0.43
N VAL A 14 -2.04 3.86 -1.44
CA VAL A 14 -1.72 2.44 -1.64
C VAL A 14 -1.06 1.84 -0.40
N GLY A 15 -0.11 2.55 0.22
CA GLY A 15 0.50 2.13 1.48
C GLY A 15 -0.54 1.99 2.60
N THR A 16 -1.42 2.98 2.71
CA THR A 16 -2.48 3.03 3.72
C THR A 16 -3.47 1.88 3.57
N GLU A 17 -3.99 1.66 2.37
CA GLU A 17 -4.91 0.55 2.06
C GLU A 17 -4.26 -0.80 2.34
N MET A 18 -3.01 -0.98 1.91
CA MET A 18 -2.25 -2.19 2.18
C MET A 18 -2.06 -2.42 3.68
N SER A 19 -1.74 -1.37 4.45
CA SER A 19 -1.65 -1.46 5.91
C SER A 19 -2.98 -1.88 6.54
N GLY A 20 -4.10 -1.36 6.04
CA GLY A 20 -5.45 -1.74 6.45
C GLY A 20 -5.73 -3.22 6.19
N GLU A 21 -5.39 -3.72 5.01
CA GLU A 21 -5.56 -5.13 4.65
C GLU A 21 -4.73 -6.07 5.52
N LEU A 22 -3.47 -5.72 5.81
CA LEU A 22 -2.66 -6.48 6.76
C LEU A 22 -3.31 -6.54 8.14
N ALA A 23 -3.87 -5.43 8.62
CA ALA A 23 -4.54 -5.35 9.91
C ALA A 23 -5.82 -6.21 9.96
N LYS A 24 -6.69 -6.11 8.94
CA LYS A 24 -7.93 -6.93 8.82
C LYS A 24 -7.62 -8.42 8.88
N LYS A 25 -6.49 -8.83 8.31
CA LYS A 25 -6.05 -10.23 8.25
C LYS A 25 -5.13 -10.64 9.40
N ARG A 26 -4.93 -9.77 10.39
CA ARG A 26 -4.07 -10.00 11.56
C ARG A 26 -2.64 -10.39 11.19
N LEU A 27 -2.15 -9.92 10.04
CA LEU A 27 -0.80 -10.18 9.57
C LEU A 27 0.16 -9.16 10.16
N THR A 28 1.14 -9.64 10.92
CA THR A 28 2.18 -8.76 11.46
C THR A 28 3.22 -8.43 10.39
N LYS A 29 3.76 -7.20 10.43
CA LYS A 29 4.84 -6.77 9.52
C LYS A 29 6.07 -7.68 9.60
N THR A 30 6.34 -8.27 10.77
CA THR A 30 7.40 -9.26 10.96
C THR A 30 7.10 -10.57 10.24
N ALA A 31 5.88 -11.11 10.35
CA ALA A 31 5.49 -12.34 9.68
C ALA A 31 5.51 -12.19 8.15
N VAL A 32 4.98 -11.06 7.65
CA VAL A 32 5.02 -10.71 6.23
C VAL A 32 6.46 -10.58 5.74
N GLY A 33 7.31 -9.87 6.49
CA GLY A 33 8.73 -9.73 6.16
C GLY A 33 9.44 -11.09 6.05
N LYS A 34 9.16 -12.00 6.99
CA LYS A 34 9.70 -13.37 6.96
C LYS A 34 9.27 -14.14 5.69
N GLN A 35 8.01 -14.02 5.26
CA GLN A 35 7.53 -14.68 4.04
C GLN A 35 8.14 -14.09 2.77
N LEU A 36 8.41 -12.79 2.76
CA LEU A 36 8.98 -12.08 1.61
C LEU A 36 10.50 -12.03 1.60
N GLY A 37 11.17 -12.55 2.64
CA GLY A 37 12.63 -12.48 2.77
C GLY A 37 13.17 -11.07 3.00
N VAL A 38 12.37 -10.18 3.60
CA VAL A 38 12.77 -8.79 3.89
C VAL A 38 12.57 -8.43 5.36
N GLY A 39 13.29 -7.41 5.84
CA GLY A 39 13.17 -6.95 7.22
C GLY A 39 11.82 -6.30 7.54
N ARG A 40 11.37 -6.41 8.80
CA ARG A 40 10.16 -5.73 9.31
C ARG A 40 10.14 -4.24 8.98
N MET A 41 11.29 -3.56 9.10
CA MET A 41 11.41 -2.12 8.83
C MET A 41 11.15 -1.78 7.37
N THR A 42 11.53 -2.66 6.44
CA THR A 42 11.23 -2.53 5.02
C THR A 42 9.73 -2.61 4.77
N ILE A 43 9.04 -3.59 5.36
CA ILE A 43 7.58 -3.69 5.28
C ILE A 43 6.92 -2.44 5.87
N ASN A 44 7.41 -1.98 7.03
CA ASN A 44 6.90 -0.76 7.65
C ASN A 44 7.02 0.45 6.72
N ARG A 45 8.20 0.64 6.10
CA ARG A 45 8.41 1.72 5.14
C ARG A 45 7.43 1.62 3.98
N TRP A 46 7.29 0.44 3.38
CA TRP A 46 6.39 0.21 2.25
C TRP A 46 4.95 0.56 2.56
N VAL A 47 4.41 0.14 3.70
CA VAL A 47 3.00 0.42 4.03
C VAL A 47 2.78 1.82 4.60
N THR A 48 3.82 2.49 5.10
CA THR A 48 3.70 3.89 5.54
C THR A 48 3.80 4.87 4.38
N THR A 49 4.72 4.64 3.44
CA THR A 49 4.97 5.59 2.34
C THR A 49 4.32 5.18 1.03
N GLY A 50 3.92 3.92 0.88
CA GLY A 50 3.51 3.34 -0.40
C GLY A 50 4.64 3.16 -1.42
N ASN A 51 5.82 3.71 -1.14
CA ASN A 51 6.94 3.71 -2.08
C ASN A 51 7.64 2.35 -2.08
N MET A 52 7.29 1.54 -3.08
CA MET A 52 7.88 0.24 -3.35
C MET A 52 7.80 -0.07 -4.85
N SER A 53 8.62 -1.00 -5.34
CA SER A 53 8.52 -1.47 -6.71
C SER A 53 7.22 -2.24 -6.93
N LEU A 54 6.71 -2.24 -8.17
CA LEU A 54 5.51 -2.99 -8.55
C LEU A 54 5.61 -4.48 -8.18
N LYS A 55 6.78 -5.09 -8.39
CA LYS A 55 7.07 -6.49 -8.00
C LYS A 55 6.83 -6.72 -6.51
N ASN A 56 7.32 -5.82 -5.66
CA ASN A 56 7.18 -5.94 -4.21
C ASN A 56 5.74 -5.68 -3.75
N PHE A 57 5.06 -4.73 -4.39
CA PHE A 57 3.64 -4.48 -4.15
C PHE A 57 2.79 -5.72 -4.44
N ILE A 58 2.97 -6.35 -5.60
CA ILE A 58 2.25 -7.58 -5.98
C ILE A 58 2.57 -8.72 -5.01
N ALA A 59 3.85 -8.89 -4.64
CA ALA A 59 4.24 -9.92 -3.68
C ALA A 59 3.60 -9.70 -2.29
N LEU A 60 3.55 -8.45 -1.84
CA LEU A 60 2.93 -8.07 -0.58
C LEU A 60 1.41 -8.29 -0.60
N ALA A 61 0.73 -7.91 -1.68
CA ALA A 61 -0.69 -8.16 -1.89
C ALA A 61 -1.00 -9.67 -1.89
N LYS A 62 -0.14 -10.47 -2.54
CA LYS A 62 -0.27 -11.93 -2.55
C LYS A 62 -0.13 -12.53 -1.15
N VAL A 63 0.84 -12.07 -0.34
CA VAL A 63 0.98 -12.50 1.06
C VAL A 63 -0.22 -12.07 1.90
N ALA A 64 -0.75 -10.88 1.65
CA ALA A 64 -2.01 -10.43 2.24
C ALA A 64 -3.22 -11.22 1.70
N GLY A 65 -3.11 -12.00 0.61
CA GLY A 65 -4.25 -12.65 -0.02
C GLY A 65 -5.29 -11.66 -0.51
N VAL A 66 -4.86 -10.52 -1.07
CA VAL A 66 -5.72 -9.47 -1.63
C VAL A 66 -5.34 -9.26 -3.08
N ASP A 67 -6.32 -8.95 -3.92
CA ASP A 67 -6.09 -8.56 -5.30
C ASP A 67 -5.37 -7.19 -5.35
N PRO A 68 -4.17 -7.10 -5.95
CA PRO A 68 -3.46 -5.82 -6.10
C PRO A 68 -4.30 -4.74 -6.80
N SER A 69 -5.16 -5.13 -7.75
CA SER A 69 -6.01 -4.18 -8.49
C SER A 69 -7.07 -3.53 -7.61
N ALA A 70 -7.64 -4.28 -6.65
CA ALA A 70 -8.61 -3.76 -5.69
C ALA A 70 -7.98 -2.71 -4.76
N ILE A 71 -6.73 -2.92 -4.35
CA ILE A 71 -5.98 -1.96 -3.52
C ILE A 71 -5.70 -0.67 -4.30
N LEU A 72 -5.34 -0.78 -5.57
CA LEU A 72 -5.12 0.39 -6.43
C LEU A 72 -6.41 1.18 -6.66
N ALA A 73 -7.51 0.50 -6.95
CA ALA A 73 -8.81 1.14 -7.13
C ALA A 73 -9.24 1.90 -5.87
N ALA A 74 -9.16 1.26 -4.69
CA ALA A 74 -9.45 1.90 -3.41
C ALA A 74 -8.55 3.10 -3.14
N ALA A 75 -7.26 3.00 -3.49
CA ALA A 75 -6.31 4.08 -3.30
C ALA A 75 -6.60 5.31 -4.18
N ILE A 76 -7.02 5.09 -5.43
CA ILE A 76 -7.41 6.15 -6.36
C ILE A 76 -8.70 6.82 -5.87
N GLU A 77 -9.72 6.06 -5.51
CA GLU A 77 -10.97 6.64 -4.99
C GLU A 77 -10.75 7.46 -3.72
N ALA A 78 -9.88 6.99 -2.82
CA ALA A 78 -9.57 7.70 -1.59
C ALA A 78 -8.68 8.92 -1.80
N SER A 79 -7.83 8.96 -2.84
CA SER A 79 -7.10 10.18 -3.21
C SER A 79 -8.03 11.24 -3.79
N ASP A 80 -8.96 10.83 -4.66
CA ASP A 80 -9.87 11.75 -5.34
C ASP A 80 -10.80 12.46 -4.34
N LYS A 81 -11.32 11.72 -3.34
CA LYS A 81 -12.16 12.29 -2.27
C LYS A 81 -11.44 13.39 -1.47
N ARG A 82 -10.14 13.22 -1.19
CA ARG A 82 -9.36 14.22 -0.44
C ARG A 82 -9.05 15.48 -1.23
N GLU A 83 -9.04 15.41 -2.56
CA GLU A 83 -8.89 16.60 -3.40
C GLU A 83 -10.19 17.41 -3.46
N THR A 84 -11.36 16.76 -3.41
CA THR A 84 -12.66 17.45 -3.41
C THR A 84 -13.04 18.11 -2.08
N GLU A 85 -12.43 17.69 -0.97
CA GLU A 85 -12.67 18.22 0.38
C GLU A 85 -11.72 19.37 0.79
N LYS A 86 -10.78 19.75 -0.08
CA LYS A 86 -9.82 20.85 0.13
C LYS A 86 -10.15 22.08 -0.71
#